data_AF-A0A0B1S799-F1
#
_entry.id   AF-A0A0B1S799-F1
#
_cell.length_a   1.000
_cell.length_b   1.000
_cell.length_c   1.000
_cell.angle_alpha   90.00
_cell.angle_beta   90.00
_cell.angle_gamma   90.00
#
_symmetry.space_group_name_H-M   'P 1'
#
loop_
_entity.id
_entity.type
_entity.pdbx_description
1 polymer ?
#
loop_
_entity_poly.entity_id
_entity_poly.type
_entity_poly.pdbx_seq_one_letter_code
_entity_poly.pdbx_strand_id
1 'polypeptide(L)'
;MAAGKEDVEATLVDYFVVAGYDPDIGLVIDTTCDDFGCWDENGLNSKSKDRRPPLQRSFVAKILHHFPQKRPGAPFSDEVLSLCMPKGLRFFTEKDVPLNITIHTFANIREDGSRINGTVMTFY
;
A
#
# COMPACT_ATOMS: atom_id res chain seq x y z
N MET A 1 -37.03 -1.74 12.61
CA MET A 1 -36.68 -2.76 11.59
C MET A 1 -35.30 -3.27 11.95
N ALA A 2 -35.19 -4.53 12.37
CA ALA A 2 -33.89 -5.11 12.69
C ALA A 2 -33.14 -5.37 11.37
N ALA A 3 -32.06 -4.63 11.13
CA ALA A 3 -31.15 -4.93 10.04
C ALA A 3 -30.62 -6.35 10.26
N GLY A 4 -30.91 -7.26 9.33
CA GLY A 4 -30.35 -8.61 9.35
C GLY A 4 -28.84 -8.48 9.33
N LYS A 5 -28.18 -8.88 10.42
CA LYS A 5 -26.75 -9.13 10.40
C LYS A 5 -26.56 -10.32 9.48
N GLU A 6 -26.08 -10.08 8.27
CA GLU A 6 -25.55 -11.16 7.44
C GLU A 6 -24.44 -11.83 8.26
N ASP A 7 -24.56 -13.14 8.50
CA ASP A 7 -23.55 -13.91 9.23
C ASP A 7 -22.28 -13.95 8.38
N VAL A 8 -21.33 -13.08 8.72
CA VAL A 8 -19.99 -13.11 8.14
C VAL A 8 -19.29 -14.35 8.69
N GLU A 9 -18.89 -15.24 7.78
CA GLU A 9 -18.16 -16.45 8.13
C GLU A 9 -16.89 -16.10 8.92
N ALA A 10 -16.78 -16.64 10.13
CA ALA A 10 -15.63 -16.38 10.99
C ALA A 10 -14.38 -17.10 10.45
N THR A 11 -13.39 -16.32 10.02
CA THR A 11 -12.10 -16.83 9.54
C THR A 11 -10.95 -16.16 10.28
N LEU A 12 -9.79 -16.82 10.27
CA LEU A 12 -8.57 -16.25 10.86
C LEU A 12 -8.14 -14.93 10.17
N VAL A 13 -8.30 -14.85 8.85
CA VAL A 13 -7.96 -13.68 8.03
C VAL A 13 -9.05 -13.50 6.98
N ASP A 14 -9.52 -12.26 6.79
CA ASP A 14 -10.57 -11.96 5.80
C ASP A 14 -10.05 -12.01 4.36
N TYR A 15 -8.85 -11.46 4.13
CA TYR A 15 -8.24 -11.32 2.82
C TYR A 15 -6.72 -11.52 2.85
N PHE A 16 -6.20 -12.22 1.86
CA PHE A 16 -4.80 -12.20 1.46
C PHE A 16 -4.65 -11.29 0.24
N VAL A 17 -3.60 -10.48 0.20
CA VAL A 17 -3.42 -9.45 -0.81
C VAL A 17 -1.99 -9.47 -1.32
N VAL A 18 -1.82 -9.42 -2.63
CA VAL A 18 -0.53 -9.23 -3.31
C VAL A 18 -0.59 -7.89 -4.01
N ALA A 19 0.31 -6.98 -3.64
CA ALA A 19 0.42 -5.64 -4.23
C ALA A 19 1.84 -5.42 -4.76
N GLY A 20 1.97 -4.67 -5.86
CA GLY A 20 3.27 -4.43 -6.46
C GLY A 20 3.21 -3.69 -7.80
N TYR A 21 4.21 -3.96 -8.63
CA TYR A 21 4.35 -3.41 -9.98
C TYR A 21 3.36 -4.06 -10.95
N ASP A 22 2.67 -3.24 -11.74
CA ASP A 22 1.82 -3.69 -12.84
C ASP A 22 2.51 -3.40 -14.20
N PRO A 23 2.90 -4.42 -14.96
CA PRO A 23 3.54 -4.24 -16.27
C PRO A 23 2.62 -3.61 -17.32
N ASP A 24 1.29 -3.75 -17.18
CA ASP A 24 0.34 -3.21 -18.16
C ASP A 24 0.21 -1.68 -18.03
N ILE A 25 0.38 -1.16 -16.82
CA ILE A 25 0.35 0.28 -16.52
C ILE A 25 1.74 0.90 -16.70
N GLY A 26 2.78 0.15 -16.36
CA GLY A 26 4.15 0.64 -16.36
C GLY A 26 4.47 1.51 -15.13
N LEU A 27 5.56 2.27 -15.21
CA LEU A 27 6.04 3.10 -14.11
C LEU A 27 5.38 4.48 -14.13
N VAL A 28 4.42 4.68 -13.23
CA VAL A 28 3.78 5.99 -13.01
C VAL A 28 4.32 6.59 -11.72
N ILE A 29 4.81 7.82 -11.77
CA ILE A 29 5.30 8.53 -10.57
C ILE A 29 4.11 8.77 -9.64
N ASP A 30 4.25 8.33 -8.39
CA ASP A 30 3.27 8.66 -7.35
C ASP A 30 3.60 10.07 -6.80
N THR A 31 2.68 11.00 -7.01
CA THR A 31 2.80 12.37 -6.50
C THR A 31 2.18 12.55 -5.12
N THR A 32 1.45 11.56 -4.61
CA THR A 32 0.72 11.62 -3.33
C THR A 32 1.58 11.19 -2.14
N CYS A 33 2.58 10.34 -2.39
CA CYS A 33 3.63 10.05 -1.43
C CYS A 33 4.58 11.26 -1.31
N ASP A 34 4.25 12.17 -0.40
CA ASP A 34 5.23 13.15 0.06
C ASP A 34 6.28 12.41 0.90
N ASP A 35 7.51 12.38 0.40
CA ASP A 35 8.67 11.97 1.18
C ASP A 35 8.81 12.95 2.34
N PHE A 36 8.18 12.63 3.48
CA PHE A 36 8.39 13.34 4.75
C PHE A 36 9.85 13.24 5.26
N GLY A 37 10.76 12.60 4.51
CA GLY A 37 12.15 12.33 4.90
C GLY A 37 13.24 12.94 4.01
N CYS A 38 12.92 13.69 2.96
CA CYS A 38 13.93 14.42 2.18
C CYS A 38 13.94 15.89 2.59
N TRP A 39 14.27 16.17 3.85
CA TRP A 39 14.74 17.51 4.21
C TRP A 39 16.16 17.61 3.66
N ASP A 40 16.29 18.23 2.49
CA ASP A 40 17.57 18.79 2.09
C ASP A 40 17.97 19.79 3.18
N GLU A 41 19.13 19.58 3.81
CA GLU A 41 19.72 20.45 4.83
C GLU A 41 19.86 21.90 4.32
N ASN A 42 19.74 22.12 2.99
CA ASN A 42 19.84 23.40 2.33
C ASN A 42 18.52 24.17 2.12
N GLY A 43 17.37 23.69 2.61
CA GLY A 43 16.12 24.49 2.61
C GLY A 43 15.64 24.95 1.23
N LEU A 44 16.13 24.34 0.14
CA LEU A 44 15.73 24.69 -1.21
C LEU A 44 14.48 23.87 -1.56
N ASN A 45 13.33 24.50 -1.30
CA ASN A 45 12.00 24.13 -1.74
C ASN A 45 11.96 23.02 -2.81
N SER A 46 11.23 21.96 -2.50
CA SER A 46 10.70 20.90 -3.36
C SER A 46 10.14 21.44 -4.68
N LYS A 47 11.02 21.82 -5.61
CA LYS A 47 10.65 22.32 -6.93
C LYS A 47 10.97 21.22 -7.93
N SER A 48 9.89 20.54 -8.33
CA SER A 48 9.74 19.41 -9.26
C SER A 48 10.04 18.02 -8.68
N LYS A 49 8.96 17.33 -8.25
CA LYS A 49 8.92 15.88 -8.02
C LYS A 49 9.49 15.11 -9.24
N ASP A 50 9.38 15.68 -10.44
CA ASP A 50 9.91 15.16 -11.70
C ASP A 50 11.44 15.20 -11.86
N ARG A 51 12.20 15.92 -11.02
CA ARG A 51 13.67 16.00 -11.15
C ARG A 51 14.46 15.07 -10.24
N ARG A 52 13.80 14.33 -9.34
CA ARG A 52 14.49 13.35 -8.48
C ARG A 52 15.09 12.19 -9.30
N PRO A 53 16.16 11.52 -8.90
CA PRO A 53 16.60 10.28 -9.56
C PRO A 53 15.53 9.17 -9.45
N PRO A 54 15.38 8.25 -10.42
CA PRO A 54 14.38 7.16 -10.37
C PRO A 54 14.36 6.35 -9.08
N LEU A 55 15.54 6.05 -8.50
CA LEU A 55 15.67 5.28 -7.25
C LEU A 55 15.24 6.08 -5.99
N GLN A 56 15.11 7.39 -6.10
CA GLN A 56 14.65 8.30 -5.02
C GLN A 56 13.21 8.77 -5.24
N ARG A 57 12.51 8.18 -6.21
CA ARG A 57 11.08 8.41 -6.43
C ARG A 57 10.27 7.23 -5.91
N SER A 58 9.01 7.51 -5.66
CA SER A 58 7.99 6.49 -5.44
C SER A 58 7.09 6.42 -6.66
N PHE A 59 6.64 5.20 -6.94
CA PHE A 59 5.78 4.88 -8.08
C PHE A 59 4.46 4.31 -7.58
N VAL A 60 3.42 4.46 -8.40
CA VAL A 60 2.10 3.93 -8.12
C VAL A 60 2.18 2.41 -8.04
N ALA A 61 1.78 1.86 -6.90
CA ALA A 61 1.58 0.42 -6.73
C ALA A 61 0.16 0.04 -7.17
N LYS A 62 -0.08 -1.26 -7.33
CA LYS A 62 -1.42 -1.80 -7.60
C LYS A 62 -1.66 -3.07 -6.78
N ILE A 63 -2.91 -3.31 -6.39
CA ILE A 63 -3.36 -4.63 -5.94
C ILE A 63 -3.36 -5.56 -7.17
N LEU A 64 -2.43 -6.50 -7.21
CA LEU A 64 -2.30 -7.47 -8.29
C LEU A 64 -3.32 -8.60 -8.14
N HIS A 65 -3.41 -9.13 -6.92
CA HIS A 65 -4.32 -10.22 -6.58
C HIS A 65 -4.82 -10.07 -5.15
N HIS A 66 -6.01 -10.60 -4.89
CA HIS A 66 -6.49 -10.84 -3.53
C HIS A 66 -7.28 -12.14 -3.46
N PHE A 67 -7.33 -12.74 -2.28
CA PHE A 67 -8.09 -13.96 -2.00
C PHE A 67 -8.82 -13.83 -0.66
N PRO A 68 -10.10 -14.23 -0.55
CA PRO A 68 -10.97 -14.68 -1.65
C PRO A 68 -11.31 -13.53 -2.60
N GLN A 69 -11.82 -13.85 -3.80
CA GLN A 69 -12.21 -12.83 -4.78
C GLN A 69 -13.44 -12.04 -4.34
N LYS A 70 -14.33 -12.66 -3.57
CA LYS A 70 -15.52 -12.03 -2.99
C LYS A 70 -15.83 -12.70 -1.66
N ARG A 71 -16.22 -11.90 -0.66
CA ARG A 71 -16.76 -12.38 0.61
C ARG A 71 -18.12 -11.71 0.86
N PRO A 72 -19.18 -12.48 1.15
CA PRO A 72 -20.47 -11.92 1.59
C PRO A 72 -20.30 -11.08 2.86
N GLY A 73 -20.98 -9.93 2.93
CA GLY A 73 -20.96 -9.04 4.11
C GLY A 73 -19.66 -8.25 4.36
N ALA A 74 -18.58 -8.50 3.61
CA ALA A 74 -17.30 -7.81 3.79
C ALA A 74 -16.60 -7.58 2.43
N PRO A 75 -17.02 -6.59 1.62
CA PRO A 75 -16.41 -6.31 0.32
C PRO A 75 -14.94 -5.86 0.45
N PHE A 76 -14.11 -6.26 -0.51
CA PHE A 76 -12.73 -5.81 -0.61
C PHE A 76 -12.67 -4.32 -0.99
N SER A 77 -11.71 -3.57 -0.43
CA SER A 77 -11.49 -2.15 -0.74
C SER A 77 -10.03 -1.93 -1.16
N ASP A 78 -9.83 -1.30 -2.31
CA ASP A 78 -8.50 -0.95 -2.83
C ASP A 78 -7.79 0.13 -2.00
N GLU A 79 -8.50 0.84 -1.12
CA GLU A 79 -7.94 1.88 -0.23
C GLU A 79 -6.84 1.33 0.68
N VAL A 80 -6.88 0.03 1.00
CA VAL A 80 -5.86 -0.65 1.81
C VAL A 80 -4.48 -0.60 1.15
N LEU A 81 -4.40 -0.41 -0.17
CA LEU A 81 -3.14 -0.32 -0.90
C LEU A 81 -2.20 0.75 -0.35
N SER A 82 -2.74 1.92 -0.02
CA SER A 82 -1.97 3.03 0.56
C SER A 82 -1.38 2.69 1.94
N LEU A 83 -2.05 1.80 2.68
CA LEU A 83 -1.60 1.31 3.99
C LEU A 83 -0.62 0.13 3.84
N CYS A 84 -0.77 -0.66 2.78
CA CYS A 84 0.18 -1.70 2.38
C CYS A 84 1.51 -1.08 1.92
N MET A 85 1.46 -0.01 1.13
CA MET A 85 2.65 0.63 0.55
C MET A 85 2.65 2.14 0.87
N PRO A 86 2.86 2.53 2.15
CA PRO A 86 2.78 3.94 2.56
C PRO A 86 3.87 4.83 1.95
N LYS A 87 4.94 4.22 1.42
CA LYS A 87 6.01 4.89 0.68
C LYS A 87 5.94 4.63 -0.83
N GLY A 88 4.79 4.14 -1.31
CA GLY A 88 4.58 3.61 -2.65
C GLY A 88 5.60 2.56 -3.07
N LEU A 89 5.66 2.28 -4.37
CA LEU A 89 6.59 1.33 -4.96
C LEU A 89 7.97 1.98 -5.11
N ARG A 90 9.00 1.32 -4.59
CA ARG A 90 10.40 1.77 -4.69
C ARG A 90 11.23 0.69 -5.38
N PHE A 91 12.29 1.14 -6.04
CA PHE A 91 13.21 0.26 -6.75
C PHE A 91 14.60 0.37 -6.16
N PHE A 92 15.30 -0.74 -6.18
CA PHE A 92 16.69 -0.84 -5.76
C PHE A 92 17.51 -1.37 -6.93
N THR A 93 18.80 -1.03 -6.93
CA THR A 93 19.75 -1.74 -7.79
C THR A 93 19.97 -3.13 -7.22
N GLU A 94 20.42 -4.07 -8.05
CA GLU A 94 20.81 -5.41 -7.60
C GLU A 94 21.87 -5.39 -6.48
N LYS A 95 22.71 -4.36 -6.44
CA LYS A 95 23.78 -4.20 -5.43
C LYS A 95 23.27 -3.73 -4.08
N ASP A 96 22.18 -2.96 -4.07
CA ASP A 96 21.68 -2.26 -2.88
C ASP A 96 20.30 -2.79 -2.42
N VAL A 97 19.82 -3.88 -3.02
CA VAL A 97 18.52 -4.45 -2.69
C VAL A 97 18.50 -4.94 -1.23
N PRO A 98 17.51 -4.56 -0.42
CA PRO A 98 17.39 -5.06 0.94
C PRO A 98 17.19 -6.58 0.95
N LEU A 99 18.11 -7.31 1.58
CA LEU A 99 18.00 -8.78 1.72
C LEU A 99 16.96 -9.20 2.77
N ASN A 100 16.63 -8.31 3.70
CA ASN A 100 15.69 -8.58 4.77
C ASN A 100 14.29 -8.11 4.36
N ILE A 101 13.31 -8.95 4.67
CA ILE A 101 11.90 -8.60 4.59
C ILE A 101 11.59 -7.49 5.60
N THR A 102 10.82 -6.50 5.19
CA THR A 102 10.26 -5.48 6.09
C THR A 102 8.83 -5.86 6.46
N ILE A 103 8.49 -5.76 7.74
CA ILE A 103 7.13 -6.03 8.24
C ILE A 103 6.61 -4.78 8.93
N HIS A 104 5.37 -4.41 8.62
CA HIS A 104 4.62 -3.42 9.39
C HIS A 104 3.15 -3.81 9.50
N THR A 105 2.46 -3.18 10.44
CA THR A 105 1.03 -3.38 10.67
C THR A 105 0.29 -2.06 10.53
N PHE A 106 -1.01 -2.13 10.23
CA PHE A 106 -1.87 -0.96 10.18
C PHE A 106 -3.26 -1.28 10.74
N ALA A 107 -3.97 -0.22 11.12
CA ALA A 107 -5.39 -0.26 11.42
C ALA A 107 -6.10 0.83 10.60
N ASN A 108 -7.10 0.45 9.83
CA ASN A 108 -8.01 1.36 9.15
C ASN A 108 -9.32 1.41 9.95
N ILE A 109 -9.62 2.57 10.52
CA ILE A 109 -10.85 2.82 11.27
C ILE A 109 -11.74 3.68 10.39
N ARG A 110 -12.91 3.16 10.03
CA ARG A 110 -13.89 3.87 9.22
C ARG A 110 -14.78 4.76 10.07
N GLU A 111 -15.49 5.69 9.43
CA GLU A 111 -16.40 6.63 10.09
C GLU A 111 -17.56 5.93 10.84
N ASP A 112 -17.98 4.75 10.37
CA ASP A 112 -18.99 3.92 11.02
C ASP A 112 -18.46 3.16 12.26
N GLY A 113 -17.19 3.35 12.60
CA GLY A 113 -16.51 2.68 13.71
C GLY A 113 -16.02 1.27 13.38
N SER A 114 -16.27 0.76 12.16
CA SER A 114 -15.69 -0.51 11.72
C SER A 114 -14.17 -0.40 11.60
N ARG A 115 -13.48 -1.52 11.83
CA ARG A 115 -12.02 -1.56 11.84
C ARG A 115 -11.49 -2.71 11.02
N ILE A 116 -10.52 -2.42 10.15
CA ILE A 116 -9.71 -3.41 9.45
C ILE A 116 -8.29 -3.36 10.02
N ASN A 117 -7.72 -4.51 10.31
CA ASN A 117 -6.32 -4.63 10.67
C ASN A 117 -5.57 -5.36 9.55
N GLY A 118 -4.35 -4.92 9.28
CA GLY A 118 -3.50 -5.56 8.29
C GLY A 118 -2.09 -5.78 8.84
N THR A 119 -1.48 -6.88 8.41
CA THR A 119 -0.04 -7.11 8.52
C THR A 119 0.52 -7.19 7.11
N VAL A 120 1.59 -6.44 6.87
CA VAL A 120 2.19 -6.27 5.56
C VAL A 120 3.62 -6.79 5.61
N MET A 121 3.99 -7.50 4.55
CA MET A 121 5.31 -8.06 4.36
C MET A 121 5.85 -7.54 3.03
N THR A 122 6.85 -6.65 3.07
CA THR A 122 7.49 -6.08 1.88
C THR A 122 8.81 -6.79 1.62
N PHE A 123 8.97 -7.25 0.39
CA PHE A 123 10.19 -7.86 -0.14
C PHE A 123 10.47 -7.30 -1.54
N TYR A 124 11.71 -7.45 -2.01
CA TYR A 124 12.22 -6.92 -3.27
C TYR A 124 12.85 -8.01 -4.13
#